data_AF-A0A1I3EW48-F1
#
_entry.id   AF-A0A1I3EW48-F1
#
_cell.length_a   1.000
_cell.length_b   1.000
_cell.length_c   1.000
_cell.angle_alpha   90.00
_cell.angle_beta   90.00
_cell.angle_gamma   90.00
#
_symmetry.space_group_name_H-M   'P 1'
#
loop_
_entity.id
_entity.type
_entity.pdbx_description
1 polymer ?
#
loop_
_entity_poly.entity_id
_entity_poly.type
_entity_poly.pdbx_seq_one_letter_code
_entity_poly.pdbx_strand_id
1 'polypeptide(L)'
;MTLRYVLGGTVILGRLWGELMLENYLRRGVRLKWMPPRSQTSDNNGAVIPTPPLSPNPINYDGMDDQILANFHANTLGLRVGQPIPYRWLSYVAGRTTTMPLAGGDVLTGPMSGCLIATWTDGGAKIAHVGTIDNNPAASTKVKRTFAAEAGAAGDLTAFNPAAVWTPGEIAAAMGTRAMGFQIYALVTGLGGYFSVLIFELPIGQGNNLAGRGFQRVVGGIKPVPVMAGVRLRAFLMS
;
A
#
# COMPACT_ATOMS: atom_id res chain seq x y z
N MET A 1 -20.21 -9.08 19.30
CA MET A 1 -20.12 -9.34 20.76
C MET A 1 -19.67 -8.05 21.40
N THR A 2 -20.53 -7.37 22.14
CA THR A 2 -20.26 -6.03 22.69
C THR A 2 -19.76 -6.21 24.11
N LEU A 3 -18.46 -6.00 24.35
CA LEU A 3 -17.95 -5.95 25.73
C LEU A 3 -18.31 -4.60 26.34
N ARG A 4 -19.05 -4.61 27.45
CA ARG A 4 -19.32 -3.43 28.26
C ARG A 4 -18.35 -3.44 29.43
N TYR A 5 -17.42 -2.50 29.48
CA TYR A 5 -16.66 -2.20 30.70
C TYR A 5 -17.32 -1.01 31.39
N VAL A 6 -17.61 -1.17 32.69
CA VAL A 6 -18.08 -0.08 33.55
C VAL A 6 -16.95 0.23 34.53
N LEU A 7 -16.34 1.39 34.38
CA LEU A 7 -15.41 1.98 35.36
C LEU A 7 -15.97 3.37 35.69
N GLY A 8 -16.41 3.58 36.93
CA GLY A 8 -16.77 4.91 37.45
C GLY A 8 -18.06 5.55 36.94
N GLY A 9 -19.06 4.80 36.50
CA GLY A 9 -20.40 5.34 36.19
C GLY A 9 -20.55 6.05 34.84
N THR A 10 -19.48 6.19 34.06
CA THR A 10 -19.54 6.71 32.68
C THR A 10 -19.55 5.56 31.69
N VAL A 11 -20.65 5.41 30.94
CA VAL A 11 -20.72 4.47 29.82
C VAL A 11 -20.00 5.10 28.63
N ILE A 12 -18.71 4.83 28.49
CA ILE A 12 -17.98 5.14 27.26
C ILE A 12 -18.36 4.06 26.25
N LEU A 13 -19.22 4.40 25.28
CA LEU A 13 -19.44 3.61 24.06
C LEU A 13 -18.20 3.71 23.16
N GLY A 14 -17.05 3.29 23.69
CA GLY A 14 -15.86 3.04 22.92
C GLY A 14 -16.10 1.77 22.15
N ARG A 15 -16.35 1.89 20.85
CA ARG A 15 -16.31 0.78 19.91
C ARG A 15 -14.88 0.21 19.97
N LEU A 16 -14.61 -0.72 20.91
CA LEU A 16 -13.41 -1.57 20.95
C LEU A 16 -13.48 -2.59 19.80
N TRP A 17 -13.77 -2.13 18.59
CA TRP A 17 -13.08 -2.74 17.47
C TRP A 17 -11.66 -2.22 17.67
N GLY A 18 -10.77 -3.03 18.24
CA GLY A 18 -9.37 -2.82 17.92
C GLY A 18 -9.36 -2.75 16.40
N GLU A 19 -9.10 -1.56 15.85
CA GLU A 19 -9.11 -1.35 14.41
C GLU A 19 -8.16 -2.40 13.86
N LEU A 20 -8.73 -3.42 13.23
CA LEU A 20 -7.95 -4.53 12.73
C LEU A 20 -7.15 -3.94 11.57
N MET A 21 -5.88 -3.68 11.86
CA MET A 21 -4.98 -3.00 10.93
C MET A 21 -4.78 -3.89 9.70
N LEU A 22 -4.71 -3.26 8.53
CA LEU A 22 -4.74 -3.87 7.22
C LEU A 22 -3.60 -4.89 7.01
N GLU A 23 -2.44 -4.68 7.63
CA GLU A 23 -1.31 -5.61 7.61
C GLU A 23 -1.65 -6.99 8.19
N ASN A 24 -2.66 -7.07 9.07
CA ASN A 24 -3.11 -8.36 9.62
C ASN A 24 -3.88 -9.18 8.60
N TYR A 25 -4.49 -8.54 7.60
CA TYR A 25 -5.21 -9.20 6.51
C TYR A 25 -4.32 -9.50 5.31
N LEU A 26 -3.24 -8.76 5.12
CA LEU A 26 -2.30 -8.93 4.02
C LEU A 26 -1.19 -9.92 4.35
N ARG A 27 -1.58 -11.14 4.73
CA ARG A 27 -0.64 -12.25 5.04
C ARG A 27 -0.38 -13.11 3.81
N ARG A 28 0.82 -13.65 3.68
CA ARG A 28 1.21 -14.54 2.56
C ARG A 28 0.19 -15.67 2.38
N GLY A 29 -0.23 -15.91 1.14
CA GLY A 29 -1.21 -16.92 0.77
C GLY A 29 -2.68 -16.45 0.84
N VAL A 30 -2.96 -15.27 1.40
CA VAL A 30 -4.32 -14.71 1.38
C VAL A 30 -4.72 -14.37 -0.06
N ARG A 31 -5.87 -14.87 -0.52
CA ARG A 31 -6.47 -14.51 -1.81
C ARG A 31 -7.42 -13.34 -1.65
N LEU A 32 -7.33 -12.44 -2.60
CA LEU A 32 -8.10 -11.21 -2.68
C LEU A 32 -8.83 -11.17 -4.02
N LYS A 33 -10.12 -10.85 -4.00
CA LYS A 33 -10.82 -10.37 -5.19
C LYS A 33 -10.68 -8.86 -5.22
N TRP A 34 -9.73 -8.37 -6.02
CA TRP A 34 -9.36 -6.96 -6.02
C TRP A 34 -8.77 -6.51 -7.35
N MET A 35 -9.35 -5.43 -7.91
CA MET A 35 -8.76 -4.69 -9.02
C MET A 35 -8.16 -3.40 -8.47
N PRO A 36 -6.83 -3.26 -8.33
CA PRO A 36 -6.25 -2.01 -7.87
C PRO A 36 -6.66 -0.87 -8.82
N PRO A 37 -6.96 0.34 -8.31
CA PRO A 37 -7.19 1.50 -9.17
C PRO A 37 -5.98 1.71 -10.10
N ARG A 38 -6.26 2.03 -11.36
CA ARG A 38 -5.22 2.17 -12.39
C ARG A 38 -4.33 3.38 -12.10
N SER A 39 -3.04 3.23 -12.42
CA SER A 39 -2.10 4.33 -12.54
C SER A 39 -2.61 5.34 -13.56
N GLN A 40 -2.43 6.63 -13.27
CA GLN A 40 -2.79 7.69 -14.21
C GLN A 40 -1.54 8.24 -14.90
N THR A 41 -1.68 8.57 -16.17
CA THR A 41 -0.70 9.35 -16.93
C THR A 41 -1.15 10.81 -16.94
N SER A 42 -0.18 11.73 -16.83
CA SER A 42 -0.45 13.17 -16.82
C SER A 42 0.75 13.93 -17.36
N ASP A 43 0.67 15.26 -17.39
CA ASP A 43 1.84 16.07 -17.75
C ASP A 43 2.97 15.85 -16.74
N ASN A 44 4.16 15.56 -17.25
CA ASN A 44 5.39 15.31 -16.49
C ASN A 44 6.00 16.61 -15.95
N ASN A 45 5.18 17.42 -15.27
CA ASN A 45 5.54 18.76 -14.85
C ASN A 45 6.14 18.82 -13.44
N GLY A 46 6.15 17.71 -12.70
CA GLY A 46 6.71 17.65 -11.34
C GLY A 46 5.76 18.17 -10.25
N ALA A 47 4.54 18.56 -10.59
CA ALA A 47 3.61 19.16 -9.63
C ALA A 47 3.31 18.19 -8.48
N VAL A 48 3.14 18.76 -7.29
CA VAL A 48 2.54 18.07 -6.14
C VAL A 48 1.05 18.38 -6.17
N ILE A 49 0.23 17.34 -6.21
CA ILE A 49 -1.22 17.46 -6.36
C ILE A 49 -1.93 16.59 -5.32
N PRO A 50 -3.15 16.91 -4.91
CA PRO A 50 -3.98 15.97 -4.17
C PRO A 50 -4.19 14.68 -4.98
N THR A 51 -4.31 13.54 -4.30
CA THR A 51 -4.68 12.28 -4.94
C THR A 51 -6.00 12.49 -5.71
N PRO A 52 -6.07 12.14 -7.01
CA PRO A 52 -7.29 12.28 -7.79
C PRO A 52 -8.45 11.54 -7.10
N PRO A 53 -9.68 12.10 -7.13
CA PRO A 53 -10.83 11.45 -6.53
C PRO A 53 -11.14 10.18 -7.31
N LEU A 54 -10.74 9.04 -6.76
CA LEU A 54 -11.02 7.71 -7.27
C LEU A 54 -11.82 6.95 -6.22
N SER A 55 -12.95 6.37 -6.61
CA SER A 55 -13.62 5.36 -5.78
C SER A 55 -12.76 4.09 -5.80
N PRO A 56 -12.11 3.71 -4.68
CA PRO A 56 -11.30 2.51 -4.66
C PRO A 56 -12.19 1.28 -4.86
N ASN A 57 -11.77 0.35 -5.72
CA ASN A 57 -12.47 -0.93 -5.84
C ASN A 57 -12.34 -1.69 -4.53
N PRO A 58 -13.41 -2.27 -3.98
CA PRO A 58 -13.33 -2.98 -2.71
C PRO A 58 -12.33 -4.15 -2.80
N ILE A 59 -11.50 -4.31 -1.77
CA ILE A 59 -10.74 -5.53 -1.54
C ILE A 59 -11.69 -6.49 -0.82
N ASN A 60 -11.98 -7.64 -1.41
CA ASN A 60 -12.74 -8.69 -0.73
C ASN A 60 -11.87 -9.92 -0.50
N TYR A 61 -11.94 -10.51 0.69
CA TYR A 61 -11.27 -11.78 0.98
C TYR A 61 -11.89 -12.92 0.15
N ASP A 62 -11.06 -13.72 -0.52
CA ASP A 62 -11.47 -14.80 -1.43
C ASP A 62 -10.93 -16.19 -1.00
N GLY A 63 -10.48 -16.31 0.24
CA GLY A 63 -9.92 -17.55 0.79
C GLY A 63 -8.39 -17.58 0.83
N MET A 64 -7.82 -18.77 0.89
CA MET A 64 -6.37 -19.01 0.90
C MET A 64 -5.94 -19.70 -0.40
N ASP A 65 -4.73 -19.39 -0.86
CA ASP A 65 -4.06 -20.09 -1.95
C ASP A 65 -3.19 -21.18 -1.34
N ASP A 66 -3.43 -22.43 -1.75
CA ASP A 66 -2.81 -23.65 -1.26
C ASP A 66 -1.35 -23.84 -1.72
N GLN A 67 -0.93 -23.14 -2.77
CA GLN A 67 0.41 -23.24 -3.35
C GLN A 67 1.36 -22.18 -2.77
N ILE A 68 0.83 -21.04 -2.33
CA ILE A 68 1.61 -19.93 -1.74
C ILE A 68 1.56 -19.95 -0.21
N LEU A 69 0.92 -20.96 0.40
CA LEU A 69 0.62 -21.02 1.83
C LEU A 69 1.80 -20.62 2.72
N ALA A 70 1.49 -19.73 3.65
CA ALA A 70 2.19 -19.64 4.92
C ALA A 70 1.57 -20.63 5.91
N ASN A 71 2.36 -21.04 6.92
CA ASN A 71 1.97 -22.00 7.96
C ASN A 71 0.92 -21.42 8.94
N PHE A 72 -0.25 -20.97 8.46
CA PHE A 72 -1.36 -20.53 9.30
C PHE A 72 -2.72 -20.87 8.68
N HIS A 73 -3.73 -21.09 9.53
CA HIS A 73 -5.10 -21.38 9.12
C HIS A 73 -5.91 -20.09 8.90
N ALA A 74 -6.73 -20.04 7.85
CA ALA A 74 -7.60 -18.88 7.55
C ALA A 74 -8.42 -18.38 8.75
N ASN A 75 -8.86 -19.31 9.60
CA ASN A 75 -9.66 -19.02 10.79
C ASN A 75 -8.93 -18.12 11.81
N THR A 76 -7.60 -18.08 11.81
CA THR A 76 -6.82 -17.22 12.70
C THR A 76 -6.90 -15.74 12.32
N LEU A 77 -7.28 -15.43 11.08
CA LEU A 77 -7.46 -14.05 10.62
C LEU A 77 -8.87 -13.50 10.90
N GLY A 78 -9.81 -14.35 11.32
CA GLY A 78 -11.20 -13.97 11.53
C GLY A 78 -11.92 -13.50 10.25
N LEU A 79 -11.36 -13.80 9.07
CA LEU A 79 -11.93 -13.40 7.78
C LEU A 79 -12.94 -14.42 7.27
N ARG A 80 -14.03 -13.92 6.67
CA ARG A 80 -15.02 -14.73 5.93
C ARG A 80 -14.92 -14.44 4.45
N VAL A 81 -15.10 -15.45 3.59
CA VAL A 81 -15.11 -15.23 2.14
C VAL A 81 -16.17 -14.19 1.77
N GLY A 82 -15.80 -13.23 0.92
CA GLY A 82 -16.60 -12.08 0.55
C GLY A 82 -16.57 -10.92 1.55
N GLN A 83 -15.86 -11.06 2.68
CA GLN A 83 -15.71 -9.96 3.64
C GLN A 83 -14.91 -8.81 3.01
N PRO A 84 -15.44 -7.56 3.04
CA PRO A 84 -14.70 -6.40 2.59
C PRO A 84 -13.57 -6.08 3.58
N ILE A 85 -12.40 -5.77 3.04
CA ILE A 85 -11.23 -5.32 3.77
C ILE A 85 -11.12 -3.80 3.54
N PRO A 86 -11.30 -2.97 4.59
CA PRO A 86 -11.27 -1.53 4.45
C PRO A 86 -9.85 -1.03 4.14
N TYR A 87 -9.74 -0.06 3.24
CA TYR A 87 -8.48 0.60 2.92
C TYR A 87 -8.74 1.96 2.25
N ARG A 88 -7.72 2.81 2.25
CA ARG A 88 -7.67 4.07 1.50
C ARG A 88 -6.61 3.97 0.41
N TRP A 89 -6.77 4.75 -0.67
CA TRP A 89 -5.91 4.64 -1.84
C TRP A 89 -5.18 5.94 -2.15
N LEU A 90 -3.84 5.85 -2.19
CA LEU A 90 -2.96 6.91 -2.67
C LEU A 90 -2.53 6.60 -4.11
N SER A 91 -3.09 7.35 -5.05
CA SER A 91 -2.91 7.14 -6.48
C SER A 91 -1.47 7.39 -6.92
N TYR A 92 -0.95 6.56 -7.81
CA TYR A 92 0.27 6.88 -8.55
C TYR A 92 -0.09 7.68 -9.82
N VAL A 93 0.62 8.79 -10.02
CA VAL A 93 0.50 9.65 -11.21
C VAL A 93 1.91 9.87 -11.78
N ALA A 94 2.16 9.37 -12.99
CA ALA A 94 3.47 9.49 -13.60
C ALA A 94 3.88 10.97 -13.76
N GLY A 95 5.10 11.30 -13.35
CA GLY A 95 5.67 12.65 -13.48
C GLY A 95 5.12 13.69 -12.50
N ARG A 96 4.39 13.27 -11.46
CA ARG A 96 3.87 14.12 -10.38
C ARG A 96 4.01 13.44 -9.03
N THR A 97 3.87 14.22 -7.96
CA THR A 97 3.68 13.71 -6.60
C THR A 97 2.21 13.80 -6.24
N THR A 98 1.60 12.72 -5.78
CA THR A 98 0.24 12.78 -5.22
C THR A 98 0.30 12.83 -3.70
N THR A 99 -0.66 13.51 -3.08
CA THR A 99 -0.74 13.63 -1.62
C THR A 99 -2.14 13.35 -1.09
N MET A 100 -2.24 12.90 0.15
CA MET A 100 -3.51 12.88 0.88
C MET A 100 -3.26 12.97 2.39
N PRO A 101 -4.28 13.32 3.20
CA PRO A 101 -4.19 13.21 4.64
C PRO A 101 -3.96 11.75 5.07
N LEU A 102 -3.05 11.50 6.02
CA LEU A 102 -2.85 10.17 6.58
C LEU A 102 -4.00 9.77 7.53
N ALA A 103 -4.63 10.75 8.20
CA ALA A 103 -5.79 10.51 9.05
C ALA A 103 -6.95 9.83 8.29
N GLY A 104 -7.67 8.94 8.98
CA GLY A 104 -8.84 8.23 8.44
C GLY A 104 -8.63 6.75 8.12
N GLY A 105 -7.46 6.18 8.45
CA GLY A 105 -7.17 4.74 8.35
C GLY A 105 -6.05 4.41 7.37
N ASP A 106 -5.79 3.11 7.23
CA ASP A 106 -4.65 2.57 6.49
C ASP A 106 -4.70 2.89 4.99
N VAL A 107 -3.53 3.22 4.43
CA VAL A 107 -3.37 3.68 3.05
C VAL A 107 -2.54 2.67 2.26
N LEU A 108 -3.14 2.10 1.21
CA LEU A 108 -2.41 1.41 0.15
C LEU A 108 -2.11 2.38 -1.00
N THR A 109 -1.02 2.12 -1.71
CA THR A 109 -0.58 2.98 -2.81
C THR A 109 -0.73 2.28 -4.16
N GLY A 110 -0.61 3.05 -5.24
CA GLY A 110 -0.32 2.49 -6.57
C GLY A 110 0.97 1.65 -6.61
N PRO A 111 1.21 0.91 -7.72
CA PRO A 111 2.36 0.03 -7.87
C PRO A 111 3.70 0.77 -7.69
N MET A 112 4.65 0.09 -7.05
CA MET A 112 5.96 0.63 -6.64
C MET A 112 7.08 -0.05 -7.43
N SER A 113 7.69 0.67 -8.38
CA SER A 113 8.88 0.24 -9.13
C SER A 113 10.17 0.97 -8.71
N GLY A 114 10.13 1.77 -7.63
CA GLY A 114 11.26 2.59 -7.18
C GLY A 114 10.86 3.98 -6.67
N CYS A 115 9.58 4.34 -6.76
CA CYS A 115 9.01 5.55 -6.16
C CYS A 115 9.21 5.58 -4.63
N LEU A 116 9.20 6.78 -4.05
CA LEU A 116 9.18 6.95 -2.60
C LEU A 116 7.76 7.17 -2.09
N ILE A 117 7.47 6.60 -0.93
CA ILE A 117 6.34 7.02 -0.11
C ILE A 117 6.88 7.87 1.03
N ALA A 118 6.38 9.09 1.15
CA ALA A 118 6.80 10.05 2.15
C ALA A 118 5.66 10.38 3.11
N THR A 119 6.00 10.64 4.37
CA THR A 119 5.08 11.13 5.40
C THR A 119 5.71 12.32 6.12
N TRP A 120 4.89 13.31 6.47
CA TRP A 120 5.30 14.51 7.21
C TRP A 120 4.07 15.20 7.81
N THR A 121 4.30 16.20 8.65
CA THR A 121 3.23 17.03 9.23
C THR A 121 3.23 18.42 8.60
N ASP A 122 2.08 18.82 8.06
CA ASP A 122 1.82 20.19 7.58
C ASP A 122 0.31 20.47 7.67
N GLY A 123 -0.12 21.16 8.73
CA GLY A 123 -1.54 21.30 9.07
C GLY A 123 -2.24 19.97 9.43
N GLY A 124 -1.47 18.89 9.60
CA GLY A 124 -1.92 17.52 9.84
C GLY A 124 -0.96 16.50 9.23
N ALA A 125 -1.07 15.23 9.64
CA ALA A 125 -0.26 14.16 9.08
C ALA A 125 -0.63 13.92 7.60
N LYS A 126 0.37 13.94 6.71
CA LYS A 126 0.23 13.74 5.27
C LYS A 126 1.00 12.51 4.81
N ILE A 127 0.58 11.96 3.69
CA ILE A 127 1.29 10.94 2.94
C ILE A 127 1.39 11.36 1.48
N ALA A 128 2.53 11.09 0.85
CA ALA A 128 2.76 11.33 -0.56
C ALA A 128 3.32 10.12 -1.30
N HIS A 129 2.91 9.97 -2.55
CA HIS A 129 3.55 9.07 -3.50
C HIS A 129 4.39 9.95 -4.43
N VAL A 130 5.70 9.96 -4.21
CA VAL A 130 6.65 10.72 -5.01
C VAL A 130 6.97 9.92 -6.26
N GLY A 131 6.21 10.19 -7.33
CA GLY A 131 6.27 9.45 -8.58
C GLY A 131 7.59 9.65 -9.32
N THR A 132 8.10 8.57 -9.91
CA THR A 132 9.24 8.59 -10.84
C THR A 132 8.77 8.18 -12.23
N ILE A 133 9.59 8.42 -13.25
CA ILE A 133 9.36 7.90 -14.59
C ILE A 133 10.58 7.08 -14.97
N ASP A 134 10.41 5.76 -15.07
CA ASP A 134 11.50 4.79 -15.23
C ASP A 134 12.42 5.12 -16.44
N ASN A 135 11.87 5.71 -17.50
CA ASN A 135 12.60 6.07 -18.72
C ASN A 135 12.84 7.58 -18.88
N ASN A 136 12.66 8.38 -17.83
CA ASN A 136 12.91 9.83 -17.89
C ASN A 136 13.54 10.35 -16.58
N PRO A 137 14.88 10.23 -16.44
CA PRO A 137 15.60 10.69 -15.26
C PRO A 137 15.40 12.18 -14.98
N ALA A 138 15.37 13.04 -16.02
CA ALA A 138 15.19 14.48 -15.87
C ALA A 138 13.82 14.82 -15.25
N ALA A 139 12.74 14.16 -15.70
CA ALA A 139 11.43 14.31 -15.09
C ALA A 139 11.40 13.80 -13.65
N SER A 140 12.07 12.68 -13.36
CA SER A 140 12.17 12.13 -12.00
C SER A 140 12.89 13.08 -11.04
N THR A 141 14.04 13.64 -11.45
CA THR A 141 14.76 14.67 -10.69
C THR A 141 13.88 15.90 -10.46
N LYS A 142 13.11 16.33 -11.47
CA LYS A 142 12.17 17.45 -11.33
C LYS A 142 11.10 17.16 -10.27
N VAL A 143 10.43 16.00 -10.32
CA VAL A 143 9.40 15.61 -9.33
C VAL A 143 9.97 15.64 -7.92
N LYS A 144 11.13 15.02 -7.70
CA LYS A 144 11.76 14.97 -6.37
C LYS A 144 12.13 16.36 -5.84
N ARG A 145 12.69 17.23 -6.69
CA ARG A 145 13.05 18.61 -6.29
C ARG A 145 11.82 19.44 -5.97
N THR A 146 10.75 19.34 -6.77
CA THR A 146 9.50 20.04 -6.49
C THR A 146 8.88 19.55 -5.17
N PHE A 147 8.84 18.24 -4.95
CA PHE A 147 8.38 17.69 -3.66
C PHE A 147 9.24 18.16 -2.49
N ALA A 148 10.57 18.19 -2.64
CA ALA A 148 11.46 18.67 -1.60
C ALA A 148 11.30 20.16 -1.28
N ALA A 149 10.94 20.98 -2.27
CA ALA A 149 10.64 22.39 -2.04
C ALA A 149 9.34 22.57 -1.22
N GLU A 150 8.36 21.68 -1.39
CA GLU A 150 7.10 21.72 -0.64
C GLU A 150 7.22 21.12 0.77
N ALA A 151 7.74 19.89 0.88
CA ALA A 151 7.74 19.15 2.14
C ALA A 151 9.10 19.17 2.87
N GLY A 152 10.19 19.56 2.21
CA GLY A 152 11.55 19.43 2.75
C GLY A 152 11.88 20.36 3.92
N ALA A 153 11.03 21.35 4.20
CA ALA A 153 11.12 22.18 5.40
C ALA A 153 10.55 21.48 6.64
N ALA A 154 9.70 20.46 6.47
CA ALA A 154 9.13 19.72 7.59
C ALA A 154 10.21 18.90 8.31
N GLY A 155 10.40 19.17 9.61
CA GLY A 155 11.42 18.51 10.43
C GLY A 155 11.18 17.01 10.64
N ASP A 156 9.95 16.56 10.46
CA ASP A 156 9.50 15.18 10.61
C ASP A 156 9.32 14.44 9.27
N LEU A 157 9.78 15.03 8.15
CA LEU A 157 9.72 14.39 6.85
C LEU A 157 10.51 13.07 6.86
N THR A 158 9.80 11.96 6.64
CA THR A 158 10.38 10.64 6.44
C THR A 158 9.88 10.04 5.13
N ALA A 159 10.63 9.11 4.56
CA ALA A 159 10.21 8.38 3.37
C ALA A 159 10.79 6.97 3.31
N PHE A 160 10.18 6.09 2.53
CA PHE A 160 10.67 4.73 2.31
C PHE A 160 10.45 4.28 0.86
N ASN A 161 11.24 3.31 0.42
CA ASN A 161 11.10 2.66 -0.88
C ASN A 161 10.61 1.22 -0.67
N PRO A 162 9.32 0.92 -0.92
CA PRO A 162 8.75 -0.42 -0.75
C PRO A 162 9.38 -1.48 -1.65
N ALA A 163 9.83 -1.11 -2.86
CA ALA A 163 10.42 -2.07 -3.79
C ALA A 163 11.81 -2.54 -3.34
N ALA A 164 12.54 -1.69 -2.61
CA ALA A 164 13.93 -1.96 -2.23
C ALA A 164 14.12 -3.11 -1.23
N VAL A 165 13.06 -3.59 -0.56
CA VAL A 165 13.14 -4.70 0.42
C VAL A 165 12.87 -6.08 -0.18
N TRP A 166 12.63 -6.15 -1.49
CA TRP A 166 12.40 -7.41 -2.20
C TRP A 166 13.50 -7.68 -3.20
N THR A 167 14.20 -8.79 -3.02
CA THR A 167 15.15 -9.28 -4.03
C THR A 167 14.45 -10.15 -5.08
N PRO A 168 14.99 -10.28 -6.30
CA PRO A 168 14.43 -11.19 -7.30
C PRO A 168 14.30 -12.63 -6.80
N GLY A 169 15.28 -13.13 -6.04
CA GLY A 169 15.27 -14.47 -5.46
C GLY A 169 14.16 -14.68 -4.44
N GLU A 170 13.90 -13.69 -3.58
CA GLU A 170 12.78 -13.74 -2.63
C GLU A 170 11.42 -13.71 -3.32
N ILE A 171 11.27 -12.90 -4.36
CA ILE A 171 10.03 -12.84 -5.15
C ILE A 171 9.79 -14.19 -5.83
N ALA A 172 10.80 -14.76 -6.47
CA ALA A 172 10.73 -16.08 -7.11
C ALA A 172 10.39 -17.18 -6.09
N ALA A 173 11.04 -17.18 -4.92
CA ALA A 173 10.74 -18.12 -3.85
C ALA A 173 9.33 -17.96 -3.28
N ALA A 174 8.81 -16.72 -3.25
CA ALA A 174 7.44 -16.45 -2.83
C ALA A 174 6.39 -16.92 -3.85
N MET A 175 6.69 -16.85 -5.14
CA MET A 175 5.84 -17.40 -6.22
C MET A 175 5.75 -18.93 -6.20
N GLY A 176 6.77 -19.61 -5.67
CA GLY A 176 6.83 -21.06 -5.66
C GLY A 176 7.03 -21.61 -7.07
N THR A 177 6.23 -22.61 -7.46
CA THR A 177 6.33 -23.27 -8.78
C THR A 177 5.48 -22.63 -9.86
N ARG A 178 4.63 -21.65 -9.52
CA ARG A 178 3.69 -21.02 -10.44
C ARG A 178 4.21 -19.69 -10.95
N ALA A 179 4.47 -19.59 -12.25
CA ALA A 179 4.79 -18.31 -12.88
C ALA A 179 3.57 -17.37 -12.81
N MET A 180 3.76 -16.18 -12.23
CA MET A 180 2.71 -15.18 -12.01
C MET A 180 3.26 -13.78 -12.30
N GLY A 181 2.39 -12.88 -12.75
CA GLY A 181 2.68 -11.45 -12.69
C GLY A 181 2.74 -10.99 -11.23
N PHE A 182 3.46 -9.92 -10.93
CA PHE A 182 3.51 -9.36 -9.59
C PHE A 182 3.51 -7.85 -9.58
N GLN A 183 3.01 -7.29 -8.49
CA GLN A 183 3.12 -5.86 -8.17
C GLN A 183 3.52 -5.72 -6.70
N ILE A 184 4.31 -4.69 -6.43
CA ILE A 184 4.66 -4.28 -5.06
C ILE A 184 3.85 -3.03 -4.76
N TYR A 185 3.21 -2.98 -3.61
CA TYR A 185 2.50 -1.80 -3.11
C TYR A 185 3.12 -1.36 -1.79
N ALA A 186 2.97 -0.09 -1.45
CA ALA A 186 3.21 0.36 -0.09
C ALA A 186 1.92 0.25 0.73
N LEU A 187 2.09 -0.03 2.01
CA LEU A 187 1.06 0.13 3.03
C LEU A 187 1.61 1.06 4.12
N VAL A 188 0.86 2.11 4.43
CA VAL A 188 1.11 2.96 5.60
C VAL A 188 -0.09 2.87 6.52
N THR A 189 0.13 2.44 7.76
CA THR A 189 -0.97 2.26 8.72
C THR A 189 -1.32 3.57 9.41
N GLY A 190 -2.55 3.69 9.91
CA GLY A 190 -2.98 4.83 10.73
C GLY A 190 -2.15 5.03 12.00
N LEU A 191 -1.45 3.98 12.45
CA LEU A 191 -0.52 4.01 13.60
C LEU A 191 0.94 4.30 13.18
N GLY A 192 1.20 4.63 11.91
CA GLY A 192 2.53 4.99 11.43
C GLY A 192 3.44 3.80 11.09
N GLY A 193 2.87 2.62 10.84
CA GLY A 193 3.62 1.47 10.34
C GLY A 193 3.90 1.57 8.84
N TYR A 194 5.10 1.20 8.40
CA TYR A 194 5.54 1.28 7.00
C TYR A 194 5.83 -0.11 6.45
N PHE A 195 5.08 -0.53 5.44
CA PHE A 195 5.16 -1.88 4.90
C PHE A 195 5.27 -1.89 3.37
N SER A 196 5.92 -2.93 2.88
CA SER A 196 5.92 -3.32 1.48
C SER A 196 5.11 -4.59 1.32
N VAL A 197 4.14 -4.57 0.40
CA VAL A 197 3.21 -5.67 0.16
C VAL A 197 3.45 -6.21 -1.24
N LEU A 198 3.92 -7.46 -1.32
CA LEU A 198 4.07 -8.20 -2.57
C LEU A 198 2.75 -8.89 -2.90
N ILE A 199 2.21 -8.62 -4.09
CA ILE A 199 0.96 -9.22 -4.57
C ILE A 199 1.22 -9.89 -5.92
N PHE A 200 0.78 -11.14 -6.04
CA PHE A 200 0.79 -11.88 -7.30
C PHE A 200 -0.56 -11.83 -8.00
N GLU A 201 -0.51 -11.81 -9.32
CA GLU A 201 -1.66 -11.91 -10.21
C GLU A 201 -1.86 -13.38 -10.57
N LEU A 202 -3.02 -13.93 -10.19
CA LEU A 202 -3.33 -15.30 -10.57
C LEU A 202 -3.63 -15.36 -12.07
N PRO A 203 -3.05 -16.31 -12.82
CA PRO A 203 -3.37 -16.48 -14.22
C PRO A 203 -4.86 -16.78 -14.38
N ILE A 204 -5.46 -16.23 -15.43
CA ILE A 204 -6.84 -16.50 -15.79
C ILE A 204 -6.88 -17.93 -16.36
N GLY A 205 -7.17 -18.92 -15.51
CA GLY A 205 -7.31 -20.32 -15.93
C GLY A 205 -8.54 -20.54 -16.82
N GLN A 206 -8.49 -21.56 -17.69
CA GLN A 206 -9.58 -21.89 -18.63
C GLN A 206 -10.94 -22.17 -17.94
N GLY A 207 -10.97 -22.57 -16.66
CA GLY A 207 -12.19 -22.74 -15.85
C GLY A 207 -12.58 -21.52 -15.00
N ASN A 208 -11.75 -20.46 -14.98
CA ASN A 208 -11.99 -19.21 -14.25
C ASN A 208 -12.53 -18.09 -15.15
N ASN A 209 -12.88 -18.39 -16.40
CA ASN A 209 -13.51 -17.46 -17.35
C ASN A 209 -15.02 -17.24 -17.12
N LEU A 210 -15.59 -17.74 -16.02
CA LEU A 210 -16.94 -17.35 -15.61
C LEU A 210 -16.91 -15.87 -15.22
N ALA A 211 -17.63 -15.05 -15.99
CA ALA A 211 -17.75 -13.60 -15.88
C ALA A 211 -17.55 -13.07 -14.44
N GLY A 212 -16.42 -12.41 -14.18
CA GLY A 212 -16.17 -11.71 -12.91
C GLY A 212 -15.06 -12.27 -12.00
N ARG A 213 -14.26 -13.25 -12.45
CA ARG A 213 -13.06 -13.75 -11.72
C ARG A 213 -11.71 -13.15 -12.18
N GLY A 214 -11.69 -12.23 -13.16
CA GLY A 214 -10.47 -11.66 -13.75
C GLY A 214 -9.59 -10.79 -12.84
N PHE A 215 -9.82 -10.77 -11.52
CA PHE A 215 -9.09 -9.91 -10.57
C PHE A 215 -8.70 -10.66 -9.29
N GLN A 216 -8.48 -11.97 -9.39
CA GLN A 216 -7.95 -12.73 -8.26
C GLN A 216 -6.46 -12.44 -8.09
N ARG A 217 -6.13 -11.97 -6.90
CA ARG A 217 -4.78 -11.62 -6.46
C ARG A 217 -4.46 -12.50 -5.26
N VAL A 218 -3.18 -12.77 -5.04
CA VAL A 218 -2.73 -13.46 -3.84
C VAL A 218 -1.58 -12.69 -3.22
N VAL A 219 -1.60 -12.55 -1.90
CA VAL A 219 -0.52 -11.90 -1.18
C VAL A 219 0.69 -12.82 -1.19
N GLY A 220 1.78 -12.38 -1.81
CA GLY A 220 3.07 -13.07 -1.80
C GLY A 220 3.83 -12.85 -0.48
N GLY A 221 3.61 -11.71 0.16
CA GLY A 221 4.13 -11.41 1.48
C GLY A 221 4.01 -9.94 1.87
N ILE A 222 4.32 -9.65 3.12
CA ILE A 222 4.37 -8.30 3.68
C ILE A 222 5.64 -8.16 4.52
N LYS A 223 6.35 -7.05 4.37
CA LYS A 223 7.60 -6.75 5.11
C LYS A 223 7.56 -5.34 5.68
N PRO A 224 8.01 -5.12 6.92
CA PRO A 224 8.28 -3.76 7.39
C PRO A 224 9.43 -3.15 6.57
N VAL A 225 9.36 -1.85 6.29
CA VAL A 225 10.37 -1.14 5.50
C VAL A 225 11.09 -0.11 6.38
N PRO A 226 12.43 -0.10 6.41
CA PRO A 226 13.17 0.96 7.07
C PRO A 226 12.88 2.34 6.44
N VAL A 227 12.63 3.33 7.30
CA VAL A 227 12.45 4.72 6.87
C VAL A 227 13.79 5.42 6.68
N MET A 228 13.79 6.37 5.76
CA MET A 228 14.86 7.34 5.51
C MET A 228 14.39 8.70 6.01
N ALA A 229 15.28 9.42 6.68
CA ALA A 229 15.02 10.76 7.19
C ALA A 229 16.28 11.64 7.07
N GLY A 230 16.14 12.93 7.37
CA GLY A 230 17.27 13.86 7.49
C GLY A 230 18.14 13.95 6.23
N VAL A 231 19.46 13.92 6.42
CA VAL A 231 20.46 14.13 5.34
C VAL A 231 20.32 13.09 4.22
N ARG A 232 20.07 11.82 4.57
CA ARG A 232 19.92 10.75 3.58
C ARG A 232 18.72 10.98 2.67
N LEU A 233 17.58 11.40 3.25
CA LEU A 233 16.38 11.71 2.47
C LEU A 233 16.60 12.95 1.60
N ARG A 234 17.21 14.02 2.14
CA ARG A 234 17.54 15.22 1.36
C ARG A 234 18.45 14.90 0.17
N ALA A 235 19.49 14.09 0.37
CA ALA A 235 20.37 13.66 -0.70
C ALA A 235 19.61 12.92 -1.81
N PHE A 236 18.73 11.99 -1.44
CA PHE A 236 17.89 11.26 -2.41
C PHE A 236 16.96 12.20 -3.20
N LEU A 237 16.35 13.18 -2.53
CA LEU A 237 15.44 14.12 -3.17
C LEU A 237 16.15 15.13 -4.09
N MET A 238 17.46 15.32 -3.93
CA MET A 238 18.25 16.24 -4.75
C MET A 238 18.93 15.58 -5.96
N SER A 239 19.03 14.24 -5.98
CA SER A 239 19.48 13.43 -7.13
C SER A 239 18.36 13.19 -8.14
#